data_AF-A0A0R0LSE5-F1
#
_entry.id   AF-A0A0R0LSE5-F1
#
_cell.length_a   1.000
_cell.length_b   1.000
_cell.length_c   1.000
_cell.angle_alpha   90.00
_cell.angle_beta   90.00
_cell.angle_gamma   90.00
#
_symmetry.space_group_name_H-M   'P 1'
#
loop_
_entity.id
_entity.type
_entity.pdbx_description
1 polymer ?
#
loop_
_entity_poly.entity_id
_entity_poly.type
_entity_poly.pdbx_seq_one_letter_code
_entity_poly.pdbx_strand_id
1 'polypeptide(L)'
;MFVLFIQSLGILALIAAAIVGAAIGLYKTVIYIEDHTIAFKETIFQIIMAVSFLHVVMLFRGVGILQVLFSAIIQFIFYNLYLKYPDFSLTDPFLITGSVMALINHFLVLRLLIFQFWIPEVIFYFFFCVWFTPFCFYVSLSANEDIMTDLHRKKRVRTVLGDLIGRVVNNVKKNF
;
A
#
# COMPACT_ATOMS: atom_id res chain seq x y z
N MET A 1 0.29 -4.31 -43.38
CA MET A 1 -0.68 -5.12 -42.60
C MET A 1 -0.01 -6.14 -41.69
N PHE A 2 0.87 -7.02 -42.18
CA PHE A 2 1.56 -8.02 -41.34
C PHE A 2 2.44 -7.41 -40.22
N VAL A 3 3.21 -6.35 -40.50
CA VAL A 3 4.04 -5.66 -39.49
C VAL A 3 3.19 -5.04 -38.37
N LEU A 4 2.05 -4.41 -38.72
CA LEU A 4 1.13 -3.84 -37.73
C LEU A 4 0.50 -4.93 -36.84
N PHE A 5 0.23 -6.11 -37.38
CA PHE A 5 -0.25 -7.26 -36.62
C PHE A 5 0.80 -7.79 -35.63
N ILE A 6 2.06 -7.88 -36.03
CA ILE A 6 3.15 -8.27 -35.12
C ILE A 6 3.38 -7.20 -34.03
N GLN A 7 3.28 -5.92 -34.39
CA GLN A 7 3.38 -4.82 -33.42
C GLN A 7 2.24 -4.84 -32.39
N SER A 8 0.99 -5.08 -32.82
CA SER A 8 -0.14 -5.17 -31.90
C SER A 8 -0.03 -6.37 -30.96
N LEU A 9 0.44 -7.53 -31.48
CA LEU A 9 0.72 -8.70 -30.66
C LEU A 9 1.83 -8.42 -29.64
N GLY A 10 2.89 -7.70 -30.04
CA GLY A 10 3.96 -7.27 -29.15
C GLY A 10 3.48 -6.34 -28.03
N ILE A 11 2.62 -5.36 -28.36
CA ILE A 11 2.02 -4.46 -27.36
C ILE A 11 1.15 -5.25 -26.37
N LEU A 12 0.35 -6.21 -26.86
CA LEU A 12 -0.50 -7.04 -26.00
C LEU A 12 0.34 -7.92 -25.07
N ALA A 13 1.42 -8.53 -25.59
CA ALA A 13 2.36 -9.29 -24.78
C ALA A 13 3.04 -8.43 -23.71
N LEU A 14 3.43 -7.19 -24.04
CA LEU A 14 4.00 -6.24 -23.09
C LEU A 14 3.02 -5.84 -21.99
N ILE A 15 1.76 -5.55 -22.34
CA ILE A 15 0.72 -5.23 -21.34
C ILE A 15 0.48 -6.42 -20.42
N ALA A 16 0.36 -7.63 -20.98
CA ALA A 16 0.19 -8.84 -20.18
C ALA A 16 1.38 -9.07 -19.23
N ALA A 17 2.61 -8.94 -19.73
CA ALA A 17 3.81 -9.07 -18.92
C ALA A 17 3.89 -8.00 -17.81
N ALA A 18 3.49 -6.75 -18.09
CA ALA A 18 3.44 -5.68 -17.10
C ALA A 18 2.43 -5.97 -15.99
N ILE A 19 1.24 -6.47 -16.33
CA ILE A 19 0.21 -6.85 -15.35
C ILE A 19 0.71 -8.00 -14.47
N VAL A 20 1.29 -9.05 -15.07
CA VAL A 20 1.84 -10.19 -14.33
C VAL A 20 2.99 -9.74 -13.43
N GLY A 21 3.89 -8.90 -13.93
CA GLY A 21 4.99 -8.33 -13.16
C GLY A 21 4.50 -7.52 -11.96
N ALA A 22 3.49 -6.67 -12.14
CA ALA A 22 2.87 -5.92 -11.06
C ALA A 22 2.21 -6.83 -10.01
N ALA A 23 1.47 -7.86 -10.45
CA ALA A 23 0.84 -8.83 -9.56
C ALA A 23 1.86 -9.60 -8.70
N ILE A 24 2.97 -10.06 -9.31
CA ILE A 24 4.05 -10.73 -8.59
C ILE A 24 4.72 -9.77 -7.60
N GLY A 25 4.95 -8.51 -8.00
CA GLY A 25 5.52 -7.48 -7.13
C GLY A 25 4.65 -7.24 -5.89
N LEU A 26 3.33 -7.11 -6.06
CA LEU A 26 2.40 -6.94 -4.95
C LEU A 26 2.32 -8.17 -4.06
N TYR A 27 2.26 -9.37 -4.64
CA TYR A 27 2.26 -10.61 -3.87
C TYR A 27 3.49 -10.74 -2.97
N LYS A 28 4.68 -10.45 -3.51
CA LYS A 28 5.93 -10.44 -2.72
C LYS A 28 5.92 -9.37 -1.63
N THR A 29 5.30 -8.23 -1.91
CA THR A 29 5.20 -7.13 -0.95
C THR A 29 4.29 -7.51 0.21
N VAL A 30 3.16 -8.17 -0.06
CA VAL A 30 2.25 -8.69 0.98
C VAL A 30 2.97 -9.69 1.88
N ILE A 31 3.65 -10.69 1.32
CA ILE A 31 4.45 -11.64 2.12
C ILE A 31 5.50 -10.92 2.97
N TYR A 32 6.21 -9.95 2.38
CA TYR A 32 7.20 -9.16 3.12
C TYR A 32 6.57 -8.41 4.30
N ILE A 33 5.36 -7.85 4.13
CA ILE A 33 4.63 -7.15 5.20
C ILE A 33 4.21 -8.14 6.29
N GLU A 34 3.75 -9.33 5.92
CA GLU A 34 3.37 -10.39 6.86
C GLU A 34 4.54 -10.81 7.74
N ASP A 35 5.70 -11.05 7.13
CA ASP A 35 6.91 -11.49 7.83
C ASP A 35 7.59 -10.35 8.62
N HIS A 36 7.44 -9.10 8.18
CA HIS A 36 8.21 -7.95 8.69
C HIS A 36 7.35 -6.69 8.95
N THR A 37 6.26 -6.84 9.70
CA THR A 37 5.36 -5.74 10.07
C THR A 37 6.08 -4.50 10.65
N ILE A 38 7.08 -4.70 11.51
CA ILE A 38 7.84 -3.59 12.13
C ILE A 38 8.70 -2.85 11.09
N ALA A 39 9.42 -3.60 10.23
CA ALA A 39 10.23 -2.98 9.17
C ALA A 39 9.35 -2.25 8.15
N PHE A 40 8.17 -2.80 7.87
CA PHE A 40 7.22 -2.13 6.99
C PHE A 40 6.65 -0.86 7.61
N LYS A 41 6.40 -0.83 8.94
CA LYS A 41 6.03 0.41 9.65
C LYS A 41 7.08 1.50 9.42
N GLU A 42 8.36 1.19 9.55
CA GLU A 42 9.45 2.15 9.27
C GLU A 42 9.47 2.60 7.80
N THR A 43 9.19 1.68 6.88
CA THR A 43 9.06 2.00 5.45
C THR A 43 7.93 3.00 5.19
N ILE A 44 6.76 2.82 5.80
CA ILE A 44 5.65 3.78 5.72
C ILE A 44 6.09 5.15 6.23
N PHE A 45 6.81 5.22 7.36
CA PHE A 45 7.31 6.48 7.89
C PHE A 45 8.26 7.18 6.90
N GLN A 46 9.20 6.44 6.32
CA GLN A 46 10.13 6.98 5.31
C GLN A 46 9.38 7.49 4.08
N ILE A 47 8.36 6.77 3.62
CA ILE A 47 7.48 7.21 2.52
C ILE A 47 6.77 8.50 2.89
N ILE A 48 6.22 8.60 4.10
CA ILE A 48 5.52 9.80 4.56
C ILE A 48 6.46 11.01 4.57
N MET A 49 7.69 10.81 5.06
CA MET A 49 8.70 11.87 5.09
C MET A 49 9.17 12.26 3.68
N ALA A 50 9.40 11.29 2.79
CA ALA A 50 9.79 11.54 1.40
C ALA A 50 8.71 12.30 0.62
N VAL A 51 7.45 11.90 0.78
CA VAL A 51 6.30 12.59 0.15
C VAL A 51 6.15 14.00 0.74
N SER A 52 6.31 14.18 2.05
CA SER A 52 6.27 15.50 2.69
C SER A 52 7.39 16.41 2.18
N PHE A 53 8.60 15.88 1.98
CA PHE A 53 9.70 16.63 1.35
C PHE A 53 9.37 17.00 -0.10
N LEU A 54 8.77 16.09 -0.86
CA LEU A 54 8.40 16.34 -2.26
C LEU A 54 7.36 17.47 -2.38
N HIS A 55 6.45 17.63 -1.41
CA HIS A 55 5.56 18.79 -1.33
C HIS A 55 6.30 20.12 -1.18
N VAL A 56 7.39 20.16 -0.40
CA VAL A 56 8.24 21.35 -0.26
C VAL A 56 8.92 21.66 -1.60
N VAL A 57 9.42 20.64 -2.30
CA VAL A 57 9.99 20.80 -3.64
C VAL A 57 8.95 21.38 -4.63
N MET A 58 7.69 20.99 -4.52
CA MET A 58 6.63 21.53 -5.38
C MET A 58 6.38 23.03 -5.19
N LEU A 59 6.52 23.55 -3.98
CA LEU A 59 6.38 24.99 -3.73
C LEU A 59 7.43 25.78 -4.50
N PHE A 60 8.67 25.30 -4.54
CA PHE A 60 9.74 25.93 -5.33
C PHE A 60 9.49 25.86 -6.84
N ARG A 61 8.70 24.89 -7.30
CA ARG A 61 8.33 24.73 -8.70
C ARG A 61 7.13 25.58 -9.12
N GLY A 62 6.58 26.39 -8.24
CA GLY A 62 5.47 27.29 -8.54
C GLY A 62 4.08 26.65 -8.48
N VAL A 63 3.96 25.45 -7.88
CA VAL A 63 2.64 24.86 -7.60
C VAL A 63 1.92 25.73 -6.58
N GLY A 64 0.62 25.96 -6.80
CA GLY A 64 -0.19 26.82 -5.93
C GLY A 64 -0.15 26.37 -4.45
N ILE A 65 0.08 27.32 -3.55
CA ILE A 65 0.24 27.06 -2.11
C ILE A 65 -0.95 26.29 -1.52
N LEU A 66 -2.18 26.63 -1.94
CA LEU A 66 -3.39 25.94 -1.49
C LEU A 66 -3.41 24.46 -1.86
N GLN A 67 -2.94 24.12 -3.07
CA GLN A 67 -2.84 22.74 -3.54
C GLN A 67 -1.85 21.95 -2.67
N VAL A 68 -0.68 22.53 -2.41
CA VAL A 68 0.36 21.90 -1.59
C VAL A 68 -0.11 21.74 -0.15
N LEU A 69 -0.73 22.77 0.44
CA LEU A 69 -1.28 22.71 1.79
C LEU A 69 -2.37 21.64 1.92
N PHE A 70 -3.29 21.56 0.95
CA PHE A 70 -4.32 20.53 0.94
C PHE A 70 -3.71 19.12 0.90
N SER A 71 -2.70 18.92 0.06
CA SER A 71 -1.99 17.66 -0.05
C SER A 71 -1.16 17.34 1.22
N ALA A 72 -0.58 18.35 1.88
CA ALA A 72 0.12 18.20 3.15
C ALA A 72 -0.83 17.84 4.32
N ILE A 73 -2.05 18.38 4.34
CA ILE A 73 -3.09 18.00 5.32
C ILE A 73 -3.43 16.51 5.18
N ILE A 74 -3.58 16.02 3.95
CA ILE A 74 -3.82 14.61 3.67
C ILE A 74 -2.66 13.76 4.20
N GLN A 75 -1.42 14.20 3.94
CA GLN A 75 -0.23 13.52 4.44
C GLN A 75 -0.18 13.47 5.98
N PHE A 76 -0.62 14.54 6.64
CA PHE A 76 -0.75 14.60 8.09
C PHE A 76 -1.82 13.63 8.62
N ILE A 77 -2.97 13.50 7.93
CA ILE A 77 -3.99 12.50 8.28
C ILE A 77 -3.42 11.08 8.21
N PHE A 78 -2.68 10.76 7.14
CA PHE A 78 -2.02 9.47 7.01
C PHE A 78 -0.89 9.27 8.03
N TYR A 79 -0.21 10.32 8.49
CA TYR A 79 0.73 10.24 9.60
C TYR A 79 0.02 9.83 10.91
N ASN A 80 -1.16 10.36 11.18
CA ASN A 80 -1.96 9.93 12.34
C ASN A 80 -2.40 8.46 12.23
N LEU A 81 -2.69 7.98 11.01
CA LEU A 81 -2.94 6.56 10.76
C LEU A 81 -1.69 5.70 10.98
N TYR A 82 -0.51 6.17 10.55
CA TYR A 82 0.78 5.51 10.80
C TYR A 82 1.03 5.28 12.30
N LEU A 83 0.69 6.24 13.15
CA LEU A 83 0.85 6.10 14.60
C LEU A 83 0.06 4.91 15.17
N LYS A 84 -1.08 4.57 14.55
CA LYS A 84 -1.92 3.42 14.92
C LYS A 84 -1.46 2.09 14.31
N TYR A 85 -0.55 2.10 13.34
CA TYR A 85 -0.08 0.89 12.68
C TYR A 85 0.55 -0.11 13.70
N PRO A 86 0.22 -1.41 13.64
CA PRO A 86 -0.57 -2.11 12.61
C PRO A 86 -2.08 -2.22 12.90
N ASP A 87 -2.58 -1.67 14.01
CA ASP A 87 -3.90 -2.00 14.57
C ASP A 87 -5.08 -1.19 13.97
N PHE A 88 -4.96 -0.72 12.73
CA PHE A 88 -6.02 0.02 12.05
C PHE A 88 -6.85 -0.90 11.13
N SER A 89 -8.10 -0.52 10.86
CA SER A 89 -9.06 -1.27 10.04
C SER A 89 -9.60 -0.43 8.89
N LEU A 90 -10.36 -1.04 7.98
CA LEU A 90 -11.11 -0.34 6.91
C LEU A 90 -12.08 0.73 7.45
N THR A 91 -12.51 0.60 8.71
CA THR A 91 -13.45 1.52 9.36
C THR A 91 -12.76 2.66 10.12
N ASP A 92 -11.43 2.72 10.15
CA ASP A 92 -10.72 3.79 10.85
C ASP A 92 -11.05 5.15 10.21
N PRO A 93 -11.50 6.14 10.99
CA PRO A 93 -11.85 7.45 10.47
C PRO A 93 -10.69 8.12 9.72
N PHE A 94 -9.43 7.91 10.11
CA PHE A 94 -8.28 8.49 9.41
C PHE A 94 -8.06 7.85 8.03
N LEU A 95 -8.31 6.54 7.89
CA LEU A 95 -8.22 5.87 6.59
C LEU A 95 -9.33 6.37 5.66
N ILE A 96 -10.58 6.43 6.13
CA ILE A 96 -11.71 6.88 5.32
C ILE A 96 -11.54 8.34 4.91
N THR A 97 -11.27 9.23 5.87
CA THR A 97 -11.09 10.67 5.59
C THR A 97 -9.88 10.92 4.70
N GLY A 98 -8.74 10.28 4.98
CA GLY A 98 -7.52 10.37 4.17
C GLY A 98 -7.77 9.93 2.73
N SER A 99 -8.46 8.81 2.51
CA SER A 99 -8.77 8.29 1.18
C SER A 99 -9.75 9.18 0.41
N VAL A 100 -10.81 9.68 1.05
CA VAL A 100 -11.76 10.61 0.40
C VAL A 100 -11.04 11.91 0.02
N MET A 101 -10.21 12.46 0.91
CA MET A 101 -9.46 13.68 0.62
C MET A 101 -8.39 13.45 -0.45
N ALA A 102 -7.72 12.29 -0.47
CA ALA A 102 -6.79 11.91 -1.54
C ALA A 102 -7.50 11.80 -2.90
N LEU A 103 -8.72 11.28 -2.94
CA LEU A 103 -9.53 11.22 -4.16
C LEU A 103 -9.94 12.62 -4.65
N ILE A 104 -10.27 13.53 -3.74
CA ILE A 104 -10.51 14.94 -4.10
C ILE A 104 -9.21 15.56 -4.64
N ASN A 105 -8.08 15.31 -3.99
CA ASN A 105 -6.77 15.81 -4.40
C ASN A 105 -6.36 15.30 -5.78
N HIS A 106 -6.68 14.04 -6.11
CA HIS A 106 -6.50 13.46 -7.44
C HIS A 106 -7.13 14.34 -8.52
N PHE A 107 -8.41 14.70 -8.38
CA PHE A 107 -9.11 15.50 -9.38
C PHE A 107 -8.57 16.94 -9.43
N LEU A 108 -8.20 17.50 -8.27
CA LEU A 108 -7.59 18.83 -8.20
C LEU A 108 -6.25 18.87 -8.92
N VAL A 109 -5.37 17.87 -8.69
CA VAL A 109 -4.05 17.79 -9.33
C VAL A 109 -4.20 17.72 -10.83
N LEU A 110 -5.06 16.83 -11.33
CA LEU A 110 -5.28 16.70 -12.78
C LEU A 110 -5.83 18.01 -13.37
N ARG A 111 -6.82 18.63 -12.73
CA ARG A 111 -7.40 19.89 -13.23
C ARG A 111 -6.39 21.03 -13.25
N LEU A 112 -5.57 21.17 -12.21
CA LEU A 112 -4.72 22.35 -12.01
C LEU A 112 -3.35 22.21 -12.67
N LEU A 113 -2.72 21.03 -12.61
CA LEU A 113 -1.35 20.86 -13.06
C LEU A 113 -1.23 20.49 -14.54
N ILE A 114 -2.25 19.86 -15.16
CA ILE A 114 -2.22 19.48 -16.59
C ILE A 114 -1.99 20.68 -17.52
N PHE A 115 -2.55 21.84 -17.18
CA PHE A 115 -2.42 23.04 -18.00
C PHE A 115 -1.16 23.86 -17.71
N GLN A 116 -0.45 23.57 -16.62
CA GLN A 116 0.70 24.35 -16.16
C GLN A 116 2.05 23.65 -16.32
N PHE A 117 2.09 22.32 -16.25
CA PHE A 117 3.31 21.52 -16.22
C PHE A 117 3.35 20.49 -17.34
N TRP A 118 4.54 19.93 -17.56
CA TRP A 118 4.74 18.86 -18.54
C TRP A 118 4.09 17.56 -18.07
N ILE A 119 3.53 16.79 -19.01
CA ILE A 119 2.80 15.54 -18.71
C ILE A 119 3.60 14.59 -17.78
N PRO A 120 4.90 14.32 -18.00
CA PRO A 120 5.65 13.44 -17.12
C PRO A 120 5.76 13.94 -15.67
N GLU A 121 5.84 15.26 -15.48
CA GLU A 121 5.91 15.87 -14.16
C GLU A 121 4.58 15.73 -13.43
N VAL A 122 3.47 15.95 -14.14
CA VAL A 122 2.11 15.73 -13.61
C VAL A 122 1.93 14.27 -13.20
N ILE A 123 2.36 13.33 -14.03
CA ILE A 123 2.32 11.89 -13.73
C ILE A 123 3.15 11.58 -12.48
N PHE A 124 4.37 12.12 -12.39
CA PHE A 124 5.23 11.91 -11.23
C PHE A 124 4.56 12.40 -9.94
N TYR A 125 4.00 13.62 -9.94
CA TYR A 125 3.28 14.16 -8.79
C TYR A 125 2.05 13.34 -8.43
N PHE A 126 1.30 12.93 -9.45
CA PHE A 126 0.12 12.12 -9.28
C PHE A 126 0.45 10.79 -8.57
N PHE A 127 1.42 10.04 -9.08
CA PHE A 127 1.76 8.75 -8.49
C PHE A 127 2.39 8.88 -7.11
N PHE A 128 3.42 9.72 -6.95
CA PHE A 128 4.19 9.76 -5.71
C PHE A 128 3.51 10.56 -4.60
N CYS A 129 2.90 11.71 -4.89
CA CYS A 129 2.34 12.55 -3.82
C CYS A 129 0.90 12.25 -3.49
N VAL A 130 0.10 11.82 -4.46
CA VAL A 130 -1.32 11.52 -4.20
C VAL A 130 -1.52 10.08 -3.79
N TRP A 131 -0.89 9.12 -4.50
CA TRP A 131 -1.23 7.70 -4.37
C TRP A 131 -0.27 6.86 -3.55
N PHE A 132 1.02 7.22 -3.49
CA PHE A 132 2.01 6.34 -2.87
C PHE A 132 1.73 6.06 -1.39
N THR A 133 1.40 7.09 -0.60
CA THR A 133 1.05 6.92 0.82
C THR A 133 -0.23 6.09 1.01
N PRO A 134 -1.41 6.44 0.43
CA PRO A 134 -2.62 5.62 0.58
C PRO A 134 -2.40 4.17 0.12
N PHE A 135 -1.71 3.98 -1.00
CA PHE A 135 -1.46 2.66 -1.58
C PHE A 135 -0.72 1.74 -0.61
N CYS A 136 0.34 2.25 0.05
CA CYS A 136 1.07 1.49 1.06
C CYS A 136 0.18 1.05 2.23
N PHE A 137 -0.73 1.93 2.69
CA PHE A 137 -1.68 1.55 3.74
C PHE A 137 -2.65 0.47 3.30
N TYR A 138 -3.21 0.55 2.09
CA TYR A 138 -4.12 -0.48 1.58
C TYR A 138 -3.44 -1.84 1.39
N VAL A 139 -2.21 -1.87 0.84
CA VAL A 139 -1.44 -3.12 0.70
C VAL A 139 -1.09 -3.70 2.07
N SER A 140 -0.81 -2.84 3.06
CA SER A 140 -0.53 -3.32 4.42
C SER A 140 -1.76 -3.86 5.14
N LEU A 141 -2.94 -3.30 4.83
CA LEU A 141 -4.18 -3.73 5.43
C LEU A 141 -4.58 -5.12 4.90
N SER A 142 -4.42 -5.38 3.60
CA SER A 142 -4.67 -6.72 3.05
C SER A 142 -3.78 -7.79 3.69
N ALA A 143 -2.50 -7.47 3.89
CA ALA A 143 -1.57 -8.37 4.59
C ALA A 143 -1.98 -8.61 6.06
N ASN A 144 -2.43 -7.57 6.77
CA ASN A 144 -2.75 -7.68 8.19
C ASN A 144 -4.06 -8.47 8.45
N GLU A 145 -5.06 -8.32 7.58
CA GLU A 145 -6.30 -9.10 7.66
C GLU A 145 -6.05 -10.60 7.52
N ASP A 146 -5.14 -11.00 6.63
CA ASP A 146 -4.76 -12.41 6.41
C ASP A 146 -4.14 -13.01 7.69
N ILE A 147 -3.20 -12.31 8.34
CA ILE A 147 -2.57 -12.73 9.61
C ILE A 147 -3.63 -12.96 10.70
N MET A 148 -4.58 -12.02 10.85
CA MET A 148 -5.62 -12.12 11.89
C MET A 148 -6.52 -13.34 11.66
N THR A 149 -6.86 -13.66 10.42
CA THR A 149 -7.71 -14.83 10.13
C THR A 149 -6.98 -16.15 10.41
N ASP A 150 -5.68 -16.23 10.14
CA ASP A 150 -4.85 -17.41 10.42
C ASP A 150 -4.67 -17.67 11.91
N LEU A 151 -4.47 -16.61 12.71
CA LEU A 151 -4.45 -16.72 14.17
C LEU A 151 -5.77 -17.26 14.72
N HIS A 152 -6.91 -16.75 14.24
CA HIS A 152 -8.24 -17.25 14.63
C HIS A 152 -8.47 -18.70 14.21
N ARG A 153 -8.02 -19.10 13.00
CA ARG A 153 -8.09 -20.48 12.50
C ARG A 153 -7.29 -21.42 13.39
N LYS A 154 -6.03 -21.09 13.69
CA LYS A 154 -5.15 -21.89 14.56
C LYS A 154 -5.72 -22.06 15.97
N LYS A 155 -6.33 -21.01 16.52
CA LYS A 155 -7.01 -21.06 17.83
C LYS A 155 -8.23 -22.00 17.81
N ARG A 156 -8.99 -22.03 16.70
CA ARG A 156 -10.17 -22.91 16.55
C ARG A 156 -9.79 -24.39 16.37
N VAL A 157 -8.64 -24.69 15.75
CA VAL A 157 -8.16 -26.06 15.49
C VAL A 157 -7.53 -26.72 16.73
N ARG A 158 -7.15 -25.95 17.76
CA ARG A 158 -6.81 -26.49 19.09
C ARG A 158 -8.05 -27.05 19.78
N THR A 159 -8.42 -28.27 19.40
CA THR A 159 -9.39 -29.08 20.13
C THR A 159 -8.72 -29.75 21.32
N VAL A 160 -9.48 -29.99 22.40
CA VAL A 160 -9.01 -30.73 23.58
C VAL A 160 -8.41 -32.08 23.18
N LEU A 161 -8.95 -32.70 22.13
CA LEU A 161 -8.44 -33.93 21.53
C LEU A 161 -7.06 -33.76 20.87
N GLY A 162 -6.84 -32.65 20.14
CA GLY A 162 -5.53 -32.33 19.55
C GLY A 162 -4.44 -32.11 20.61
N ASP A 163 -4.78 -31.43 21.73
CA ASP A 163 -3.86 -31.23 22.85
C ASP A 163 -3.60 -32.52 23.65
N LEU A 164 -4.56 -33.46 23.67
CA LEU A 164 -4.42 -34.80 24.26
C LEU A 164 -3.51 -35.67 23.39
N ILE A 165 -3.75 -35.72 22.08
CA ILE A 165 -2.93 -36.46 21.12
C ILE A 165 -1.50 -35.93 21.13
N GLY A 166 -1.31 -34.60 21.12
CA GLY A 166 0.01 -33.98 21.23
C GLY A 166 0.75 -34.36 22.53
N ARG A 167 0.04 -34.46 23.66
CA ARG A 167 0.61 -34.93 24.93
C ARG A 167 1.00 -36.40 24.90
N VAL A 168 0.16 -37.27 24.33
CA VAL A 168 0.44 -38.70 24.21
C VAL A 168 1.65 -38.94 23.29
N VAL A 169 1.70 -38.29 22.13
CA VAL A 169 2.82 -38.40 21.18
C VAL A 169 4.13 -37.91 21.81
N ASN A 170 4.12 -36.77 22.50
CA ASN A 170 5.32 -36.28 23.19
C ASN A 170 5.78 -37.21 24.33
N ASN A 171 4.86 -37.87 25.03
CA ASN A 171 5.22 -38.85 26.07
C ASN A 171 5.86 -40.11 25.48
N VAL A 172 5.34 -40.60 24.34
CA VAL A 172 5.93 -41.75 23.63
C VAL A 172 7.35 -41.40 23.15
N LYS A 173 7.55 -40.21 22.58
CA LYS A 173 8.86 -39.77 22.07
C LYS A 173 9.91 -39.52 23.16
N LYS A 174 9.49 -39.34 24.42
CA LYS A 174 10.38 -39.15 25.58
C LYS A 174 10.81 -40.46 26.23
N ASN A 175 10.13 -41.56 25.90
CA ASN A 175 10.36 -42.91 26.42
C ASN A 175 11.11 -43.83 25.43
N PHE A 176 11.56 -43.27 24.30
CA PHE A 176 12.53 -43.83 23.37
C PHE A 176 13.76 -42.92 23.34
#